data_AF-A0A7C3RWV1-F1
#
_entry.id   AF-A0A7C3RWV1-F1
#
_cell.length_a   1.000
_cell.length_b   1.000
_cell.length_c   1.000
_cell.angle_alpha   90.00
_cell.angle_beta   90.00
_cell.angle_gamma   90.00
#
_symmetry.space_group_name_H-M   'P 1'
#
loop_
_entity.id
_entity.type
_entity.pdbx_description
1 polymer ?
#
loop_
_entity_poly.entity_id
_entity_poly.type
_entity_poly.pdbx_seq_one_letter_code
_entity_poly.pdbx_strand_id
1 'polypeptide(L)'
;MGRTQPANYTLSITMDREVGGESLVFIAETRNAAEVAELEELVRELQHGCKVRLVSLGPVTAFAVKPKEDADEAVSSLVEVARILQAISPRYTKTYLQQFDATAYRIVEDLALETGARLQPLPQCDLCGRLDPFPTTLHARDGDNVSSSAGTYCSHCVASMSAASDRQLVADLIHADRRNFGTYGSVQLAKTPRRRGRHLSFTARACTDAVAATG
;
A
#
# COMPACT_ATOMS: atom_id res chain seq x y z
N MET A 1 29.28 -10.85 12.87
CA MET A 1 29.54 -12.20 12.34
C MET A 1 28.56 -12.46 11.22
N GLY A 2 28.91 -12.12 9.98
CA GLY A 2 28.05 -12.31 8.81
C GLY A 2 28.14 -13.75 8.33
N ARG A 3 27.03 -14.48 8.37
CA ARG A 3 26.93 -15.76 7.66
C ARG A 3 26.92 -15.45 6.17
N THR A 4 27.96 -15.86 5.46
CA THR A 4 28.00 -15.91 4.00
C THR A 4 26.89 -16.86 3.55
N GLN A 5 25.82 -16.32 2.96
CA GLN A 5 24.73 -17.11 2.39
C GLN A 5 25.27 -17.94 1.21
N PRO A 6 24.79 -19.18 1.02
CA PRO A 6 25.23 -20.04 -0.08
C PRO A 6 24.90 -19.39 -1.43
N ALA A 7 25.81 -19.55 -2.40
CA ALA A 7 25.83 -18.85 -3.68
C ALA A 7 24.65 -19.16 -4.64
N ASN A 8 23.67 -19.99 -4.25
CA ASN A 8 22.51 -20.34 -5.06
C ASN A 8 21.37 -20.83 -4.18
N TYR A 9 20.48 -19.93 -3.75
CA TYR A 9 19.23 -20.31 -3.08
C TYR A 9 18.02 -19.82 -3.86
N THR A 10 16.92 -20.55 -3.73
CA THR A 10 15.66 -20.27 -4.44
C THR A 10 14.76 -19.43 -3.57
N LEU A 11 14.31 -18.31 -4.10
CA LEU A 11 13.40 -17.39 -3.46
C LEU A 11 11.97 -17.59 -3.99
N SER A 12 10.99 -17.40 -3.11
CA SER A 12 9.63 -17.09 -3.50
C SER A 12 9.40 -15.60 -3.31
N ILE A 13 9.09 -14.90 -4.40
CA ILE A 13 8.78 -13.47 -4.38
C ILE A 13 7.31 -13.30 -4.66
N THR A 14 6.60 -12.64 -3.76
CA THR A 14 5.18 -12.34 -3.90
C THR A 14 4.96 -10.84 -3.93
N MET A 15 4.20 -10.37 -4.91
CA MET A 15 3.78 -8.98 -5.04
C MET A 15 2.26 -8.91 -4.89
N ASP A 16 1.78 -8.04 -3.99
CA ASP A 16 0.40 -7.58 -4.01
C ASP A 16 0.39 -6.22 -4.72
N ARG A 17 0.06 -6.24 -6.01
CA ARG A 17 0.13 -5.04 -6.85
C ARG A 17 -1.07 -4.17 -6.57
N GLU A 18 -0.81 -2.95 -6.13
CA GLU A 18 -1.81 -1.90 -6.22
C GLU A 18 -1.77 -1.37 -7.65
N VAL A 19 -2.89 -1.48 -8.36
CA VAL A 19 -3.03 -0.79 -9.64
C VAL A 19 -3.21 0.69 -9.36
N GLY A 20 -2.66 1.55 -10.21
CA GLY A 20 -2.66 3.00 -10.00
C GLY A 20 -4.06 3.61 -9.86
N GLY A 21 -4.12 4.93 -9.88
CA GLY A 21 -5.36 5.67 -9.71
C GLY A 21 -5.48 6.29 -8.33
N GLU A 22 -6.34 7.29 -8.28
CA GLU A 22 -6.45 8.17 -7.14
C GLU A 22 -7.17 7.48 -5.97
N SER A 23 -6.91 7.98 -4.77
CA SER A 23 -7.69 7.63 -3.59
C SER A 23 -8.26 8.92 -3.01
N LEU A 24 -9.38 8.82 -2.30
CA LEU A 24 -9.98 9.94 -1.60
C LEU A 24 -9.70 9.81 -0.11
N VAL A 25 -9.65 10.93 0.59
CA VAL A 25 -9.77 10.99 2.04
C VAL A 25 -11.08 11.65 2.40
N PHE A 26 -11.84 11.00 3.27
CA PHE A 26 -13.00 11.57 3.92
C PHE A 26 -12.63 11.90 5.36
N ILE A 27 -12.90 13.12 5.78
CA ILE A 27 -12.64 13.63 7.12
C ILE A 27 -13.97 14.10 7.67
N ALA A 28 -14.36 13.64 8.86
CA ALA A 28 -15.58 14.05 9.54
C ALA A 28 -15.30 14.45 10.99
N GLU A 29 -15.85 15.60 11.38
CA GLU A 29 -15.91 16.06 12.76
C GLU A 29 -17.17 15.49 13.42
N THR A 30 -16.97 14.69 14.47
CA THR A 30 -18.01 13.98 15.21
C THR A 30 -18.29 14.66 16.54
N ARG A 31 -19.54 14.63 16.99
CA ARG A 31 -20.00 15.26 18.23
C ARG A 31 -19.85 14.34 19.44
N ASN A 32 -19.86 13.04 19.21
CA ASN A 32 -19.90 12.03 20.26
C ASN A 32 -19.47 10.65 19.74
N ALA A 33 -19.32 9.71 20.66
CA ALA A 33 -18.91 8.34 20.36
C ALA A 33 -19.90 7.56 19.47
N ALA A 34 -21.18 7.94 19.44
CA ALA A 34 -22.16 7.26 18.59
C ALA A 34 -21.92 7.57 17.09
N GLU A 35 -21.57 8.81 16.76
CA GLU A 35 -21.19 9.18 15.39
C GLU A 35 -19.86 8.55 14.96
N VAL A 36 -18.92 8.41 15.89
CA VAL A 36 -17.68 7.66 15.63
C VAL A 36 -18.01 6.21 15.27
N ALA A 37 -18.89 5.56 16.04
CA ALA A 37 -19.32 4.20 15.77
C ALA A 37 -20.08 4.06 14.42
N GLU A 38 -20.90 5.06 14.05
CA GLU A 38 -21.57 5.11 12.74
C GLU A 38 -20.54 5.17 11.60
N LEU A 39 -19.50 6.00 11.72
CA LEU A 39 -18.42 6.07 10.73
C LEU A 39 -17.62 4.78 10.65
N GLU A 40 -17.37 4.11 11.78
CA GLU A 40 -16.71 2.80 11.78
C GLU A 40 -17.55 1.72 11.09
N GLU A 41 -18.88 1.76 11.24
CA GLU A 41 -19.78 0.86 10.53
C GLU A 41 -19.79 1.15 9.03
N LEU A 42 -19.89 2.41 8.64
CA LEU A 42 -19.77 2.82 7.24
C LEU A 42 -18.46 2.34 6.62
N VAL A 43 -17.34 2.45 7.33
CA VAL A 43 -16.04 1.95 6.86
C VAL A 43 -16.12 0.45 6.58
N ARG A 44 -16.78 -0.34 7.43
CA ARG A 44 -16.98 -1.79 7.21
C ARG A 44 -17.88 -2.06 6.01
N GLU A 45 -18.97 -1.31 5.85
CA GLU A 45 -19.86 -1.44 4.68
C GLU A 45 -19.12 -1.12 3.37
N LEU A 46 -18.36 -0.02 3.35
CA LEU A 46 -17.57 0.38 2.18
C LEU A 46 -16.49 -0.65 1.83
N GLN A 47 -15.98 -1.43 2.79
CA GLN A 47 -14.98 -2.47 2.53
C GLN A 47 -15.47 -3.58 1.60
N HIS A 48 -16.78 -3.72 1.35
CA HIS A 48 -17.29 -4.66 0.36
C HIS A 48 -16.86 -4.29 -1.07
N GLY A 49 -17.10 -3.03 -1.49
CA GLY A 49 -16.76 -2.53 -2.83
C GLY A 49 -15.44 -1.76 -2.93
N CYS A 50 -14.93 -1.25 -1.81
CA CYS A 50 -13.76 -0.39 -1.76
C CYS A 50 -12.64 -0.97 -0.90
N LYS A 51 -11.41 -0.54 -1.16
CA LYS A 51 -10.34 -0.55 -0.18
C LYS A 51 -10.55 0.66 0.72
N VAL A 52 -10.59 0.42 2.04
CA VAL A 52 -10.76 1.48 3.03
C VAL A 52 -9.65 1.34 4.06
N ARG A 53 -9.04 2.45 4.42
CA ARG A 53 -8.04 2.52 5.48
C ARG A 53 -8.34 3.66 6.42
N LEU A 54 -8.59 3.33 7.68
CA LEU A 54 -8.74 4.32 8.74
C LEU A 54 -7.42 5.10 8.90
N VAL A 55 -7.53 6.42 9.01
CA VAL A 55 -6.39 7.36 9.14
C VAL A 55 -6.42 8.03 10.51
N SER A 56 -7.59 8.39 11.02
CA SER A 56 -7.77 8.89 12.39
C SER A 56 -9.09 8.40 12.97
N LEU A 57 -9.16 8.28 14.31
CA LEU A 57 -10.36 7.86 15.04
C LEU A 57 -10.58 8.72 16.27
N GLY A 58 -11.81 9.22 16.44
CA GLY A 58 -12.20 10.05 17.58
C GLY A 58 -13.00 11.28 17.13
N PRO A 59 -12.89 12.42 17.84
CA PRO A 59 -13.61 13.65 17.49
C PRO A 59 -13.40 14.08 16.03
N VAL A 60 -12.20 13.83 15.48
CA VAL A 60 -11.94 13.85 14.03
C VAL A 60 -11.67 12.43 13.56
N THR A 61 -12.61 11.88 12.80
CA THR A 61 -12.48 10.56 12.19
C THR A 61 -12.25 10.73 10.70
N ALA A 62 -11.17 10.11 10.20
CA ALA A 62 -10.79 10.19 8.80
C ALA A 62 -10.44 8.81 8.27
N PHE A 63 -10.80 8.55 7.02
CA PHE A 63 -10.40 7.34 6.32
C PHE A 63 -10.08 7.62 4.85
N ALA A 64 -9.06 6.93 4.34
CA ALA A 64 -8.76 6.87 2.93
C ALA A 64 -9.60 5.77 2.28
N VAL A 65 -10.04 6.01 1.04
CA VAL A 65 -10.88 5.08 0.28
C VAL A 65 -10.48 5.05 -1.19
N LYS A 66 -10.59 3.86 -1.78
CA LYS A 66 -10.35 3.64 -3.21
C LYS A 66 -11.23 2.48 -3.71
N PRO A 67 -11.85 2.56 -4.90
CA PRO A 67 -12.57 1.43 -5.49
C PRO A 67 -11.68 0.18 -5.62
N LYS A 68 -12.26 -1.02 -5.46
CA LYS A 68 -11.58 -2.26 -5.85
C LYS A 68 -11.76 -2.47 -7.36
N GLU A 69 -10.74 -3.01 -8.01
CA GLU A 69 -10.81 -3.28 -9.45
C GLU A 69 -11.69 -4.48 -9.79
N ASP A 70 -11.66 -5.52 -8.93
CA ASP A 70 -12.40 -6.77 -9.14
C ASP A 70 -13.79 -6.73 -8.46
N ALA A 71 -14.36 -5.55 -8.21
CA ALA A 71 -15.70 -5.43 -7.63
C ALA A 71 -16.75 -5.65 -8.72
N ASP A 72 -17.37 -6.84 -8.73
CA ASP A 72 -18.37 -7.21 -9.73
C ASP A 72 -19.61 -6.30 -9.71
N GLU A 73 -20.06 -5.79 -8.56
CA GLU A 73 -21.25 -4.93 -8.50
C GLU A 73 -21.20 -3.87 -7.37
N ALA A 74 -21.71 -2.68 -7.69
CA ALA A 74 -22.11 -1.54 -6.85
C ALA A 74 -21.19 -0.31 -6.68
N VAL A 75 -19.86 -0.42 -6.69
CA VAL A 75 -18.97 0.78 -6.60
C VAL A 75 -17.76 0.62 -7.50
N SER A 76 -17.90 0.99 -8.76
CA SER A 76 -16.85 0.77 -9.78
C SER A 76 -15.96 1.99 -10.01
N SER A 77 -16.30 3.16 -9.43
CA SER A 77 -15.59 4.41 -9.70
C SER A 77 -15.43 5.29 -8.47
N LEU A 78 -14.38 6.12 -8.48
CA LEU A 78 -14.16 7.14 -7.44
C LEU A 78 -15.30 8.16 -7.37
N VAL A 79 -15.97 8.44 -8.50
CA VAL A 79 -17.12 9.36 -8.57
C VAL A 79 -18.29 8.82 -7.76
N GLU A 80 -18.53 7.50 -7.84
CA GLU A 80 -19.59 6.86 -7.06
C GLU A 80 -19.28 6.83 -5.57
N VAL A 81 -18.03 6.51 -5.21
CA VAL A 81 -17.56 6.64 -3.81
C VAL A 81 -17.78 8.06 -3.30
N ALA A 82 -17.36 9.07 -4.07
CA ALA A 82 -17.51 10.46 -3.69
C ALA A 82 -18.98 10.84 -3.47
N ARG A 83 -19.89 10.39 -4.35
CA ARG A 83 -21.32 10.62 -4.22
C ARG A 83 -21.91 10.00 -2.95
N ILE A 84 -21.52 8.76 -2.62
CA ILE A 84 -21.95 8.09 -1.38
C ILE A 84 -21.51 8.89 -0.16
N LEU A 85 -20.23 9.28 -0.13
CA LEU A 85 -19.66 10.05 0.98
C LEU A 85 -20.28 11.44 1.12
N GLN A 86 -20.56 12.11 0.00
CA GLN A 86 -21.27 13.40 0.00
C GLN A 86 -22.72 13.26 0.48
N ALA A 87 -23.39 12.15 0.20
CA ALA A 87 -24.78 11.93 0.63
C ALA A 87 -24.89 11.76 2.15
N ILE A 88 -23.86 11.22 2.81
CA ILE A 88 -23.82 11.06 4.27
C ILE A 88 -23.23 12.28 4.99
N SER A 89 -22.49 13.14 4.30
CA SER A 89 -21.86 14.34 4.87
C SER A 89 -22.77 15.17 5.80
N PRO A 90 -24.06 15.42 5.46
CA PRO A 90 -24.94 16.22 6.31
C PRO A 90 -25.22 15.66 7.71
N ARG A 91 -24.84 14.41 8.00
CA ARG A 91 -25.01 13.78 9.33
C ARG A 91 -23.99 14.27 10.36
N TYR A 92 -22.90 14.87 9.91
CA TYR A 92 -21.75 15.25 10.74
C TYR A 92 -21.60 16.76 10.83
N THR A 93 -20.87 17.25 11.84
CA THR A 93 -20.74 18.69 12.10
C THR A 93 -20.01 19.41 10.97
N LYS A 94 -18.90 18.82 10.52
CA LYS A 94 -18.14 19.25 9.36
C LYS A 94 -17.61 18.02 8.64
N THR A 95 -17.57 18.09 7.31
CA THR A 95 -16.95 17.05 6.50
C THR A 95 -16.11 17.63 5.39
N TYR A 96 -15.00 16.97 5.09
CA TYR A 96 -14.13 17.29 3.96
C TYR A 96 -13.90 16.04 3.14
N LEU A 97 -14.01 16.17 1.82
CA LEU A 97 -13.73 15.11 0.87
C LEU A 97 -12.79 15.65 -0.19
N GLN A 98 -11.62 15.05 -0.31
CA GLN A 98 -10.60 15.45 -1.28
C GLN A 98 -9.74 14.26 -1.69
N GLN A 99 -8.91 14.43 -2.71
CA GLN A 99 -7.89 13.46 -3.07
C GLN A 99 -6.92 13.24 -1.91
N PHE A 100 -6.53 12.00 -1.66
CA PHE A 100 -5.50 11.68 -0.68
C PHE A 100 -4.13 12.06 -1.26
N ASP A 101 -3.48 13.02 -0.61
CA ASP A 101 -2.10 13.41 -0.86
C ASP A 101 -1.41 13.82 0.46
N ALA A 102 -0.16 14.26 0.37
CA ALA A 102 0.60 14.68 1.54
C ALA A 102 -0.01 15.89 2.27
N THR A 103 -0.66 16.80 1.53
CA THR A 103 -1.33 17.97 2.11
C THR A 103 -2.58 17.55 2.87
N ALA A 104 -3.40 16.70 2.25
CA ALA A 104 -4.61 16.15 2.83
C ALA A 104 -4.32 15.34 4.09
N TYR A 105 -3.25 14.54 4.08
CA TYR A 105 -2.81 13.81 5.26
C TYR A 105 -2.32 14.73 6.39
N ARG A 106 -1.55 15.78 6.09
CA ARG A 106 -1.14 16.78 7.09
C ARG A 106 -2.34 17.47 7.75
N ILE A 107 -3.38 17.78 6.98
CA ILE A 107 -4.63 18.32 7.53
C ILE A 107 -5.23 17.34 8.55
N VAL A 108 -5.26 16.04 8.24
CA VAL A 108 -5.74 15.02 9.19
C VAL A 108 -4.85 14.96 10.44
N GLU A 109 -3.52 15.03 10.29
CA GLU A 109 -2.59 15.04 11.43
C GLU A 109 -2.82 16.24 12.35
N ASP A 110 -2.90 17.43 11.79
CA ASP A 110 -3.12 18.68 12.54
C ASP A 110 -4.47 18.62 13.27
N LEU A 111 -5.55 18.24 12.58
CA LEU A 111 -6.88 18.10 13.19
C LEU A 111 -6.93 17.01 14.27
N ALA A 112 -6.25 15.88 14.06
CA ALA A 112 -6.20 14.81 15.05
C ALA A 112 -5.43 15.25 16.30
N LEU A 113 -4.33 15.98 16.13
CA LEU A 113 -3.55 16.53 17.24
C LEU A 113 -4.36 17.55 18.05
N GLU A 114 -5.03 18.49 17.37
CA GLU A 114 -5.84 19.53 18.01
C GLU A 114 -7.03 18.95 18.81
N THR A 115 -7.64 17.90 18.29
CA THR A 115 -8.87 17.33 18.88
C THR A 115 -8.62 16.12 19.79
N GLY A 116 -7.38 15.66 19.90
CA GLY A 116 -7.02 14.45 20.63
C GLY A 116 -7.50 13.16 19.96
N ALA A 117 -7.80 13.19 18.67
CA ALA A 117 -8.12 11.99 17.90
C ALA A 117 -6.87 11.12 17.71
N ARG A 118 -7.06 9.80 17.66
CA ARG A 118 -5.96 8.84 17.51
C ARG A 118 -5.63 8.63 16.05
N LEU A 119 -4.45 9.08 15.62
CA LEU A 119 -3.90 8.76 14.31
C LEU A 119 -3.61 7.26 14.16
N GLN A 120 -3.94 6.71 13.00
CA GLN A 120 -3.62 5.35 12.60
C GLN A 120 -2.36 5.36 11.73
N PRO A 121 -1.41 4.43 11.96
CA PRO A 121 -0.19 4.40 11.17
C PRO A 121 -0.50 4.08 9.71
N LEU A 122 0.01 4.92 8.80
CA LEU A 122 0.01 4.68 7.37
C LEU A 122 1.39 4.15 6.94
N PRO A 123 1.46 3.23 5.96
CA PRO A 123 2.72 2.74 5.47
C PRO A 123 3.42 3.82 4.64
N GLN A 124 4.74 3.80 4.70
CA GLN A 124 5.62 4.70 3.98
C GLN A 124 6.27 3.97 2.82
N CYS A 125 6.38 4.63 1.67
CA CYS A 125 7.10 4.10 0.54
C CYS A 125 8.58 3.92 0.89
N ASP A 126 9.11 2.71 0.74
CA ASP A 126 10.51 2.39 1.00
C ASP A 126 11.49 3.04 0.01
N LEU A 127 10.99 3.59 -1.10
CA LEU A 127 11.79 4.31 -2.09
C LEU A 127 11.84 5.83 -1.86
N CYS A 128 10.70 6.45 -1.53
CA CYS A 128 10.59 7.92 -1.45
C CYS A 128 10.09 8.47 -0.12
N GLY A 129 9.77 7.60 0.85
CA GLY A 129 9.25 7.96 2.17
C GLY A 129 7.81 8.49 2.20
N ARG A 130 7.18 8.71 1.04
CA ARG A 130 5.79 9.21 0.99
C ARG A 130 4.83 8.20 1.59
N LEU A 131 3.85 8.69 2.35
CA LEU A 131 2.76 7.88 2.86
C LEU A 131 1.80 7.52 1.72
N ASP A 132 1.33 6.27 1.74
CA ASP A 132 0.33 5.78 0.80
C ASP A 132 -0.65 4.88 1.55
N PRO A 133 -1.96 5.16 1.58
CA PRO A 133 -2.92 4.30 2.26
C PRO A 133 -3.06 2.94 1.58
N PHE A 134 -2.70 2.81 0.31
CA PHE A 134 -2.85 1.59 -0.48
C PHE A 134 -1.54 1.31 -1.26
N PRO A 135 -0.41 1.01 -0.60
CA PRO A 135 0.83 0.79 -1.31
C PRO A 135 0.81 -0.57 -2.05
N THR A 136 1.59 -0.66 -3.12
CA THR A 136 2.04 -1.97 -3.63
C THR A 136 2.97 -2.60 -2.62
N THR A 137 2.83 -3.89 -2.35
CA THR A 137 3.71 -4.61 -1.42
C THR A 137 4.48 -5.71 -2.13
N LEU A 138 5.72 -5.93 -1.70
CA LEU A 138 6.59 -6.99 -2.19
C LEU A 138 7.16 -7.74 -1.00
N HIS A 139 7.12 -9.06 -1.07
CA HIS A 139 7.72 -9.93 -0.08
C HIS A 139 8.64 -10.93 -0.78
N ALA A 140 9.84 -11.11 -0.26
CA ALA A 140 10.75 -12.19 -0.64
C ALA A 140 10.88 -13.14 0.53
N ARG A 141 10.73 -14.44 0.28
CA ARG A 141 10.87 -15.51 1.26
C ARG A 141 11.87 -16.53 0.74
N ASP A 142 12.84 -16.88 1.57
CA ASP A 142 13.76 -17.98 1.30
C ASP A 142 13.05 -19.34 1.47
N GLY A 143 13.47 -20.36 0.71
CA GLY A 143 12.88 -21.70 0.70
C GLY A 143 12.84 -22.37 2.09
N ASP A 144 13.78 -22.01 2.97
CA ASP A 144 13.83 -22.49 4.36
C ASP A 144 13.03 -21.64 5.35
N ASN A 145 12.32 -20.61 4.88
CA ASN A 145 11.41 -19.75 5.65
C ASN A 145 12.08 -18.94 6.81
N VAL A 146 13.42 -18.88 6.85
CA VAL A 146 14.19 -18.25 7.94
C VAL A 146 14.34 -16.74 7.76
N SER A 147 14.38 -16.25 6.52
CA SER A 147 14.49 -14.81 6.23
C SER A 147 13.39 -14.36 5.26
N SER A 148 12.65 -13.34 5.68
CA SER A 148 11.70 -12.64 4.83
C SER A 148 12.09 -11.18 4.71
N SER A 149 12.28 -10.68 3.49
CA SER A 149 12.32 -9.25 3.22
C SER A 149 10.95 -8.78 2.76
N ALA A 150 10.60 -7.55 3.12
CA ALA A 150 9.36 -6.92 2.70
C ALA A 150 9.64 -5.47 2.31
N GLY A 151 8.91 -4.98 1.32
CA GLY A 151 8.91 -3.59 0.91
C GLY A 151 7.50 -3.12 0.54
N THR A 152 7.28 -1.83 0.71
CA THR A 152 6.03 -1.11 0.47
C THR A 152 6.32 0.07 -0.44
N TYR A 153 5.53 0.24 -1.49
CA TYR A 153 5.82 1.18 -2.57
C TYR A 153 4.58 1.98 -2.93
N CYS A 154 4.69 3.31 -2.92
CA CYS A 154 3.57 4.16 -3.28
C CYS A 154 3.25 4.06 -4.77
N SER A 155 1.98 4.32 -5.09
CA SER A 155 1.44 4.35 -6.46
C SER A 155 2.26 5.20 -7.41
N HIS A 156 2.80 6.35 -6.96
CA HIS A 156 3.64 7.22 -7.76
C HIS A 156 4.97 6.56 -8.18
N CYS A 157 5.70 5.94 -7.23
CA CYS A 157 6.95 5.25 -7.54
C CYS A 157 6.71 4.07 -8.48
N VAL A 158 5.67 3.28 -8.23
CA VAL A 158 5.29 2.14 -9.07
C VAL A 158 4.94 2.60 -10.49
N ALA A 159 4.17 3.68 -10.65
CA ALA A 159 3.83 4.24 -11.95
C ALA A 159 5.06 4.77 -12.70
N SER A 160 6.00 5.40 -11.98
CA SER A 160 7.20 5.99 -12.59
C SER A 160 8.15 4.96 -13.20
N MET A 161 8.12 3.70 -12.74
CA MET A 161 9.00 2.64 -13.23
C MET A 161 8.67 2.17 -14.66
N SER A 162 7.50 2.55 -15.23
CA SER A 162 7.14 2.31 -16.65
C SER A 162 7.47 0.91 -17.17
N ALA A 163 7.27 -0.10 -16.31
CA ALA A 163 7.69 -1.46 -16.57
C ALA A 163 6.83 -2.12 -17.67
N ALA A 164 7.48 -2.74 -18.64
CA ALA A 164 6.81 -3.45 -19.74
C ALA A 164 6.07 -4.73 -19.29
N SER A 165 6.35 -5.23 -18.07
CA SER A 165 5.69 -6.41 -17.50
C SER A 165 5.76 -6.41 -15.96
N ASP A 166 4.88 -7.18 -15.31
CA ASP A 166 4.93 -7.39 -13.85
C ASP A 166 6.28 -7.95 -13.39
N ARG A 167 6.88 -8.82 -14.20
CA ARG A 167 8.21 -9.37 -13.93
C ARG A 167 9.26 -8.27 -13.92
N GLN A 168 9.23 -7.36 -14.89
CA GLN A 168 10.16 -6.24 -14.96
C GLN A 168 9.97 -5.32 -13.75
N LEU A 169 8.72 -5.00 -13.41
CA LEU A 169 8.39 -4.19 -12.24
C LEU A 169 8.97 -4.79 -10.95
N VAL A 170 8.80 -6.09 -10.71
CA VAL A 170 9.37 -6.75 -9.52
C VAL A 170 10.90 -6.67 -9.52
N ALA A 171 11.55 -6.88 -10.67
CA ALA A 171 13.01 -6.75 -10.76
C ALA A 171 13.47 -5.32 -10.46
N ASP A 172 12.79 -4.32 -11.01
CA ASP A 172 13.12 -2.90 -10.81
C ASP A 172 12.93 -2.47 -9.35
N LEU A 173 11.86 -2.94 -8.70
CA LEU A 173 11.60 -2.68 -7.27
C LEU A 173 12.70 -3.28 -6.38
N ILE A 174 13.08 -4.54 -6.61
CA ILE A 174 14.14 -5.22 -5.86
C ILE A 174 15.47 -4.49 -6.04
N HIS A 175 15.77 -4.04 -7.27
CA HIS A 175 17.00 -3.34 -7.57
C HIS A 175 17.04 -1.94 -6.94
N ALA A 176 15.92 -1.22 -6.96
CA ALA A 176 15.80 0.13 -6.40
C ALA A 176 15.80 0.13 -4.86
N ASP A 177 15.15 -0.86 -4.22
CA ASP A 177 15.04 -0.97 -2.77
C ASP A 177 16.26 -1.68 -2.15
N ARG A 178 17.37 -0.95 -2.13
CA ARG A 178 18.63 -1.44 -1.54
C ARG A 178 18.54 -1.65 -0.03
N ARG A 179 17.57 -1.03 0.64
CA ARG A 179 17.42 -1.12 2.10
C ARG A 179 16.85 -2.48 2.49
N ASN A 180 15.77 -2.91 1.85
CA ASN A 180 15.08 -4.13 2.22
C ASN A 180 15.54 -5.34 1.39
N PHE A 181 16.01 -5.10 0.17
CA PHE A 181 16.38 -6.16 -0.79
C PHE A 181 17.84 -6.14 -1.21
N GLY A 182 18.68 -5.28 -0.62
CA GLY A 182 20.09 -5.14 -0.98
C GLY A 182 20.92 -6.43 -0.88
N THR A 183 20.52 -7.38 -0.04
CA THR A 183 21.18 -8.70 0.10
C THR A 183 20.95 -9.62 -1.09
N TYR A 184 19.91 -9.38 -1.90
CA TYR A 184 19.58 -10.25 -3.04
C TYR A 184 20.31 -9.86 -4.33
N GLY A 185 21.01 -8.72 -4.36
CA GLY A 185 21.77 -8.26 -5.51
C GLY A 185 20.91 -8.19 -6.78
N SER A 186 21.28 -8.99 -7.79
CA SER A 186 20.44 -9.20 -8.98
C SER A 186 19.62 -10.48 -8.82
N VAL A 187 18.34 -10.43 -9.21
CA VAL A 187 17.43 -11.58 -9.08
C VAL A 187 16.94 -12.02 -10.45
N GLN A 188 17.12 -13.30 -10.76
CA GLN A 188 16.54 -13.92 -11.94
C GLN A 188 15.17 -14.49 -11.61
N LEU A 189 14.13 -13.76 -11.99
CA LEU A 189 12.74 -14.20 -11.88
C LEU A 189 12.39 -15.25 -12.94
N ALA A 190 11.57 -16.23 -12.57
CA ALA A 190 10.96 -17.16 -13.51
C ALA A 190 10.14 -16.39 -14.58
N LYS A 191 9.99 -16.96 -15.78
CA LYS A 191 9.27 -16.31 -16.89
C LYS A 191 7.78 -16.16 -16.61
N THR A 192 7.15 -17.16 -15.99
CA THR A 192 5.70 -17.19 -15.78
C THR A 192 5.39 -17.04 -14.28
N PRO A 193 4.75 -15.95 -13.85
CA PRO A 193 4.25 -15.85 -12.48
C PRO A 193 3.06 -16.79 -12.27
N ARG A 194 2.89 -17.23 -11.02
CA ARG A 194 1.60 -17.74 -10.53
C ARG A 194 0.75 -16.55 -10.12
N ARG A 195 -0.49 -16.49 -10.58
CA ARG A 195 -1.43 -15.39 -10.28
C ARG A 195 -2.65 -15.93 -9.53
N ARG A 196 -3.05 -15.24 -8.46
CA ARG A 196 -4.31 -15.47 -7.73
C ARG A 196 -4.93 -14.11 -7.40
N GLY A 197 -5.86 -13.66 -8.23
CA GLY A 197 -6.38 -12.28 -8.18
C GLY A 197 -5.27 -11.27 -8.45
N ARG A 198 -5.11 -10.30 -7.54
CA ARG A 198 -4.05 -9.28 -7.54
C ARG A 198 -2.69 -9.75 -7.02
N HIS A 199 -2.63 -10.95 -6.42
CA HIS A 199 -1.38 -11.52 -5.92
C HIS A 199 -0.61 -12.20 -7.06
N LEU A 200 0.63 -11.77 -7.25
CA LEU A 200 1.58 -12.33 -8.18
C LEU A 200 2.69 -13.03 -7.41
N SER A 201 3.09 -14.22 -7.85
CA SER A 201 4.16 -14.98 -7.21
C SER A 201 5.16 -15.50 -8.24
N PHE A 202 6.44 -15.21 -8.00
CA PHE A 202 7.56 -15.62 -8.82
C PHE A 202 8.46 -16.55 -8.02
N THR A 203 8.97 -17.58 -8.69
CA THR A 203 10.18 -18.26 -8.24
C THR A 203 11.38 -17.44 -8.73
N ALA A 204 12.36 -17.23 -7.88
CA ALA A 204 13.54 -16.44 -8.17
C ALA A 204 14.82 -17.18 -7.79
N ARG A 205 15.90 -16.88 -8.51
CA ARG A 205 17.27 -17.24 -8.11
C ARG A 205 18.02 -15.96 -7.83
N ALA A 206 18.59 -15.85 -6.63
CA ALA A 206 19.53 -14.78 -6.32
C ALA A 206 20.82 -15.03 -7.11
N CYS A 207 21.26 -14.03 -7.88
CA CYS A 207 22.57 -13.99 -8.48
C CYS A 207 23.43 -13.09 -7.59
N THR A 208 24.25 -13.72 -6.75
CA THR A 208 25.35 -13.00 -6.12
C THR A 208 26.33 -12.67 -7.23
N ASP A 209 26.45 -11.40 -7.60
CA ASP A 209 27.59 -10.95 -8.39
C ASP A 209 28.82 -11.24 -7.55
N ALA A 210 29.48 -12.36 -7.85
CA ALA A 210 30.82 -12.62 -7.35
C ALA A 210 31.66 -11.50 -7.95
N VAL A 211 31.91 -10.45 -7.15
CA VAL A 211 32.94 -9.48 -7.43
C VAL A 211 34.21 -10.30 -7.59
N ALA A 212 34.57 -10.61 -8.83
CA ALA A 212 35.87 -11.11 -9.19
C ALA A 212 36.85 -9.99 -8.85
N ALA A 213 37.28 -9.97 -7.59
CA ALA A 213 38.50 -9.30 -7.18
C ALA A 213 39.66 -10.09 -7.79
N THR A 214 39.87 -9.93 -9.10
CA THR A 214 41.18 -10.15 -9.71
C THR A 214 42.04 -8.99 -9.24
N GLY A 215 43.02 -9.32 -8.40
CA GLY A 215 44.02 -8.40 -7.87
C GLY A 215 45.10 -8.00 -8.86
#